data_AF-A0A915DB62-F1
#
_entry.id   AF-A0A915DB62-F1
#
_cell.length_a   1.000
_cell.length_b   1.000
_cell.length_c   1.000
_cell.angle_alpha   90.00
_cell.angle_beta   90.00
_cell.angle_gamma   90.00
#
_symmetry.space_group_name_H-M   'P 1'
#
loop_
_entity.id
_entity.type
_entity.pdbx_description
1 polymer ?
#
loop_
_entity_poly.entity_id
_entity_poly.type
_entity_poly.pdbx_seq_one_letter_code
_entity_poly.pdbx_strand_id
1 'polypeptide(L)'
;MTIQTVMSVAPCWRRPQCAEELDGRVIEKYLLRKAFSNPRDPYLPDDILWSPKEQFDDGVGYNWTDGLKAHSEKHVTDEEMCSAPKIFPYNTPITKEGFFYRRIFAGHFRSKLASQAVQLWLPKWVSGLDPSGRQSQLHAKAFKK
;
A
#
# COMPACT_ATOMS: atom_id res chain seq x y z
N MET A 1 13.05 -14.51 -13.49
CA MET A 1 11.75 -15.18 -13.28
C MET A 1 10.68 -14.40 -14.03
N THR A 2 9.88 -15.02 -14.90
CA THR A 2 8.83 -14.32 -15.67
C THR A 2 7.48 -14.37 -14.93
N ILE A 3 6.56 -13.46 -15.27
CA ILE A 3 5.21 -13.43 -14.69
C ILE A 3 4.48 -14.76 -14.92
N GLN A 4 4.61 -15.35 -16.11
CA GLN A 4 3.99 -16.63 -16.45
C GLN A 4 4.42 -17.75 -15.49
N THR A 5 5.72 -17.84 -15.18
CA THR A 5 6.25 -18.83 -14.24
C THR A 5 5.74 -18.61 -12.82
N VAL A 6 5.65 -17.36 -12.34
CA VAL A 6 5.09 -17.08 -11.01
C VAL A 6 3.62 -17.48 -10.95
N MET A 7 2.86 -17.20 -12.02
CA MET A 7 1.43 -17.44 -12.07
C MET A 7 1.06 -18.92 -12.23
N SER A 8 1.95 -19.75 -12.78
CA SER A 8 1.75 -21.20 -12.85
C SER A 8 1.93 -21.91 -11.50
N VAL A 9 2.54 -21.27 -10.51
CA VAL A 9 2.71 -21.83 -9.16
C VAL A 9 1.36 -21.90 -8.44
N ALA A 10 1.09 -23.06 -7.81
CA ALA A 10 -0.14 -23.28 -7.07
C ALA A 10 -0.37 -22.17 -6.01
N PRO A 11 -1.61 -21.64 -5.89
CA PRO A 11 -1.88 -20.49 -5.02
C PRO A 11 -1.49 -20.68 -3.55
N CYS A 12 -1.52 -21.90 -3.03
CA CYS A 12 -1.09 -22.21 -1.67
C CYS A 12 0.35 -21.77 -1.41
N TRP A 13 1.26 -21.97 -2.36
CA TRP A 13 2.68 -21.57 -2.25
C TRP A 13 2.92 -20.08 -2.42
N ARG A 14 1.93 -19.33 -2.95
CA ARG A 14 2.01 -17.86 -3.09
C ARG A 14 1.46 -17.13 -1.88
N ARG A 15 0.77 -17.82 -0.97
CA ARG A 15 0.35 -17.26 0.33
C ARG A 15 1.57 -17.09 1.24
N PRO A 16 1.51 -16.19 2.23
CA PRO A 16 2.51 -16.16 3.31
C PRO A 16 2.63 -17.53 3.97
N GLN A 17 3.85 -17.95 4.28
CA GLN A 17 4.16 -19.26 4.86
C GLN A 17 4.97 -19.09 6.13
N CYS A 18 4.92 -20.08 7.02
CA CYS A 18 5.81 -20.15 8.17
C CYS A 18 7.25 -20.40 7.68
N ALA A 19 8.18 -19.54 8.08
CA ALA A 19 9.61 -19.70 7.80
C ALA A 19 10.32 -20.33 9.00
N GLU A 20 11.04 -21.42 8.77
CA GLU A 20 11.89 -22.05 9.80
C GLU A 20 13.01 -21.12 10.23
N GLU A 21 13.52 -20.31 9.30
CA GLU A 21 14.54 -19.29 9.50
C GLU A 21 14.10 -18.14 10.44
N LEU A 22 12.80 -18.07 10.74
CA LEU A 22 12.21 -17.05 11.60
C LEU A 22 11.40 -17.68 12.75
N ASP A 23 11.85 -18.82 13.27
CA ASP A 23 11.20 -19.55 14.38
C ASP A 23 9.71 -19.85 14.10
N GLY A 24 9.38 -20.20 12.86
CA GLY A 24 8.02 -20.51 12.42
C GLY A 24 7.13 -19.29 12.22
N ARG A 25 7.66 -18.06 12.24
CA ARG A 25 6.89 -16.86 11.92
C ARG A 25 6.43 -16.87 10.46
N VAL A 26 5.22 -16.37 10.24
CA VAL A 26 4.65 -16.23 8.89
C VAL A 26 5.31 -15.04 8.18
N ILE A 27 5.84 -15.26 6.97
CA ILE A 27 6.44 -14.22 6.14
C ILE A 27 5.84 -14.18 4.74
N GLU A 28 5.65 -12.98 4.20
CA GLU A 28 5.25 -12.78 2.82
C GLU A 28 6.36 -13.13 1.83
N LYS A 29 5.96 -13.54 0.63
CA LYS A 29 6.88 -13.91 -0.45
C LYS A 29 7.87 -15.02 -0.06
N TYR A 30 7.49 -15.92 0.85
CA TYR A 30 8.35 -17.01 1.34
C TYR A 30 8.98 -17.81 0.19
N LEU A 31 8.19 -18.26 -0.79
CA LEU A 31 8.71 -19.02 -1.94
C LEU A 31 9.81 -18.27 -2.71
N LEU A 32 9.66 -16.95 -2.87
CA LEU A 32 10.66 -16.12 -3.51
C LEU A 32 11.92 -16.05 -2.64
N ARG A 33 11.79 -15.78 -1.34
CA ARG A 33 12.93 -15.72 -0.41
C ARG A 33 13.70 -17.04 -0.37
N LYS A 34 12.98 -18.17 -0.28
CA LYS A 34 13.56 -19.52 -0.28
C LYS A 34 14.29 -19.85 -1.58
N ALA A 35 13.80 -19.38 -2.73
CA ALA A 35 14.48 -19.57 -4.02
C ALA A 35 15.83 -18.85 -4.12
N PHE A 36 16.06 -17.82 -3.30
CA PHE A 36 17.33 -17.08 -3.20
C PHE A 36 18.12 -17.40 -1.91
N SER A 37 17.61 -18.29 -1.06
CA SER A 37 18.33 -18.79 0.11
C SER A 37 19.33 -19.86 -0.34
N ASN A 38 20.57 -19.45 -0.56
CA ASN A 38 21.67 -20.35 -0.88
C ASN A 38 22.70 -20.33 0.26
N PRO A 39 22.78 -21.38 1.10
CA PRO A 39 23.70 -21.43 2.24
C PRO A 39 25.18 -21.45 1.88
N ARG A 40 25.52 -21.84 0.64
CA ARG A 40 26.93 -21.96 0.21
C ARG A 40 27.44 -20.68 -0.46
N ASP A 41 26.55 -19.96 -1.13
CA ASP A 41 26.85 -18.73 -1.85
C ASP A 41 25.64 -17.79 -1.78
N PRO A 42 25.50 -17.03 -0.67
CA PRO A 42 24.31 -16.25 -0.40
C PRO A 42 24.24 -15.01 -1.30
N TYR A 43 23.12 -14.84 -2.00
CA TYR A 43 22.86 -13.65 -2.84
C TYR A 43 22.64 -12.38 -2.01
N LEU A 44 22.09 -12.52 -0.80
CA LEU A 44 21.77 -11.44 0.13
C LEU A 44 22.11 -11.89 1.55
N PRO A 45 22.51 -10.98 2.45
CA PRO A 45 22.59 -11.26 3.88
C PRO A 45 21.25 -11.77 4.43
N ASP A 46 21.29 -12.71 5.38
CA ASP A 46 20.08 -13.36 5.91
C ASP A 46 19.10 -12.37 6.56
N ASP A 47 19.62 -11.35 7.24
CA ASP A 47 18.83 -10.27 7.83
C ASP A 47 18.05 -9.46 6.78
N ILE A 48 18.61 -9.28 5.58
CA ILE A 48 17.93 -8.64 4.45
C ILE A 48 16.97 -9.61 3.75
N LEU A 49 17.41 -10.84 3.51
CA LEU A 49 16.64 -11.87 2.82
C LEU A 49 15.36 -12.23 3.58
N TRP A 50 15.37 -12.13 4.91
CA TRP A 50 14.24 -12.43 5.78
C TRP A 50 13.64 -11.20 6.47
N SER A 51 14.09 -9.99 6.11
CA SER A 51 13.47 -8.75 6.60
C SER A 51 11.99 -8.69 6.20
N PRO A 52 11.08 -8.43 7.16
CA PRO A 52 9.68 -8.19 6.85
C PRO A 52 9.51 -7.04 5.86
N LYS A 53 8.49 -7.13 5.00
CA LYS A 53 8.10 -6.00 4.17
C LYS A 53 7.66 -4.83 5.04
N GLU A 54 8.29 -3.68 4.85
CA GLU A 54 7.78 -2.40 5.33
C GLU A 54 6.76 -1.78 4.35
N GLN A 55 5.92 -0.88 4.86
CA GLN A 55 5.06 -0.08 4.01
C GLN A 55 5.91 0.98 3.30
N PHE A 56 5.60 1.27 2.03
CA PHE A 56 6.41 2.19 1.24
C PHE A 56 6.54 3.57 1.89
N ASP A 57 5.45 4.05 2.49
CA ASP A 57 5.42 5.35 3.16
C ASP A 57 6.34 5.39 4.40
N ASP A 58 6.37 4.30 5.17
CA ASP A 58 7.21 4.21 6.37
C ASP A 58 8.70 4.08 5.99
N GLY A 59 9.00 3.40 4.88
CA GLY A 59 10.36 3.26 4.35
C GLY A 59 10.95 4.52 3.71
N VAL A 60 10.10 5.45 3.25
CA VAL A 60 10.54 6.77 2.73
C VAL A 60 10.81 7.76 3.87
N GLY A 61 10.07 7.65 4.98
CA GLY A 61 10.31 8.40 6.21
C GLY A 61 9.01 8.83 6.88
N TYR A 62 8.95 8.66 8.21
CA TYR A 62 7.75 8.89 9.02
C TYR A 62 7.09 10.27 8.81
N ASN A 63 7.88 11.31 8.55
CA ASN A 63 7.39 12.68 8.39
C ASN A 63 6.78 12.97 7.02
N TRP A 64 6.97 12.12 6.01
CA TRP A 64 6.51 12.40 4.65
C TRP A 64 4.99 12.41 4.56
N THR A 65 4.34 11.35 5.05
CA THR A 65 2.87 11.24 5.05
C THR A 65 2.22 12.32 5.90
N ASP A 66 2.78 12.60 7.08
CA ASP A 66 2.23 13.62 7.98
C ASP A 66 2.40 15.02 7.38
N GLY A 67 3.52 15.28 6.71
CA GLY A 67 3.72 16.50 5.93
C GLY A 67 2.71 16.67 4.81
N LEU A 68 2.35 15.58 4.12
CA LEU A 68 1.39 15.58 3.02
C LEU A 68 -0.06 15.83 3.49
N LYS A 69 -0.43 15.24 4.64
CA LYS A 69 -1.69 15.55 5.32
C LYS A 69 -1.73 17.01 5.77
N ALA A 70 -0.69 17.49 6.43
CA ALA A 70 -0.61 18.87 6.90
C ALA A 70 -0.62 19.88 5.74
N HIS A 71 0.00 19.53 4.60
CA HIS A 71 -0.08 20.33 3.39
C HIS A 71 -1.51 20.37 2.85
N SER A 72 -2.14 19.21 2.71
CA SER A 72 -3.53 19.10 2.22
C SER A 72 -4.52 19.86 3.12
N GLU A 73 -4.32 19.82 4.44
CA GLU A 73 -5.13 20.54 5.43
C GLU A 73 -5.11 22.06 5.22
N LYS A 74 -3.95 22.61 4.80
CA LYS A 74 -3.80 24.04 4.49
C LYS A 74 -4.41 24.44 3.15
N HIS A 75 -4.61 23.47 2.25
CA HIS A 75 -5.02 23.72 0.87
C HIS A 75 -6.48 23.34 0.59
N VAL A 76 -7.16 22.65 1.50
CA VAL A 76 -8.56 22.25 1.36
C VAL A 76 -9.32 22.69 2.59
N THR A 77 -10.29 23.59 2.41
CA THR A 77 -11.10 24.10 3.53
C THR A 77 -12.20 23.11 3.91
N ASP A 78 -12.78 23.27 5.10
CA ASP A 78 -13.91 22.44 5.53
C ASP A 78 -15.15 22.70 4.66
N GLU A 79 -15.36 23.91 4.18
CA GLU A 79 -16.47 24.25 3.28
C GLU A 79 -16.33 23.59 1.91
N GLU A 80 -15.10 23.55 1.36
CA GLU A 80 -14.79 22.79 0.14
C GLU A 80 -15.09 21.30 0.35
N MET A 81 -14.70 20.76 1.50
CA MET A 81 -14.92 19.36 1.84
C MET A 81 -16.41 19.04 2.00
N CYS A 82 -17.20 19.90 2.64
CA CYS A 82 -18.66 19.77 2.71
C CYS A 82 -19.33 19.80 1.33
N SER A 83 -18.73 20.52 0.38
CA SER A 83 -19.21 20.62 -0.99
C SER A 83 -18.70 19.49 -1.90
N ALA A 84 -17.80 18.62 -1.41
CA ALA A 84 -17.17 17.56 -2.21
C ALA A 84 -18.17 16.66 -2.96
N PRO A 85 -19.31 16.20 -2.40
CA PRO A 85 -20.27 15.37 -3.13
C PRO A 85 -20.90 16.07 -4.33
N LYS A 86 -21.00 17.40 -4.29
CA LYS A 86 -21.54 18.21 -5.39
C LYS A 86 -20.48 18.42 -6.48
N ILE A 87 -19.24 18.68 -6.08
CA ILE A 87 -18.12 18.98 -7.00
C ILE A 87 -17.63 17.69 -7.68
N PHE A 88 -17.52 16.60 -6.92
CA PHE A 88 -17.01 15.31 -7.36
C PHE A 88 -18.02 14.19 -7.06
N PRO A 89 -19.13 14.08 -7.83
CA PRO A 89 -20.17 13.10 -7.57
C PRO A 89 -19.74 11.63 -7.80
N TYR A 90 -18.65 11.41 -8.55
CA TYR A 90 -18.05 10.09 -8.75
C TYR A 90 -16.74 9.98 -7.97
N ASN A 91 -16.58 8.88 -7.21
CA ASN A 91 -15.48 8.66 -6.28
C ASN A 91 -15.22 9.89 -5.40
N THR A 92 -16.27 10.33 -4.71
CA THR A 92 -16.22 11.49 -3.82
C THR A 92 -15.10 11.31 -2.80
N PRO A 93 -14.15 12.26 -2.69
CA PRO A 93 -13.12 12.19 -1.68
C PRO A 93 -13.74 12.28 -0.29
N ILE A 94 -13.22 11.49 0.65
CA ILE A 94 -13.67 11.45 2.06
C ILE A 94 -12.66 12.08 3.03
N THR A 95 -11.46 12.42 2.52
CA THR A 95 -10.41 13.15 3.25
C THR A 95 -9.98 14.38 2.47
N LYS A 96 -9.45 15.38 3.17
CA LYS A 96 -8.87 16.60 2.55
C LYS A 96 -7.69 16.26 1.63
N GLU A 97 -6.88 15.28 2.00
CA GLU A 97 -5.81 14.76 1.14
C GLU A 97 -6.37 14.18 -0.18
N GLY A 98 -7.39 13.33 -0.10
CA GLY A 98 -8.05 12.79 -1.28
C GLY A 98 -8.69 13.89 -2.15
N PHE A 99 -9.27 14.91 -1.53
CA PHE A 99 -9.81 16.08 -2.23
C PHE A 99 -8.72 16.86 -2.96
N PHE A 100 -7.58 17.07 -2.31
CA PHE A 100 -6.43 17.76 -2.88
C PHE A 100 -5.94 17.06 -4.16
N TYR A 101 -5.73 15.73 -4.12
CA TYR A 101 -5.36 14.96 -5.31
C TYR A 101 -6.45 14.99 -6.38
N ARG A 102 -7.71 14.88 -5.98
CA ARG A 102 -8.85 14.90 -6.92
C ARG A 102 -8.94 16.24 -7.65
N ARG A 103 -8.66 17.35 -6.96
CA ARG A 103 -8.61 18.69 -7.55
C ARG A 103 -7.48 18.82 -8.56
N ILE A 104 -6.28 18.33 -8.24
CA ILE A 104 -5.14 18.31 -9.19
C ILE A 104 -5.50 17.48 -10.41
N PHE A 105 -6.03 16.26 -10.21
CA PHE A 105 -6.44 15.37 -11.30
C PHE A 105 -7.48 16.05 -12.21
N ALA A 106 -8.53 16.64 -11.64
CA ALA A 106 -9.57 17.33 -12.41
C ALA A 106 -9.03 18.56 -13.16
N GLY A 107 -8.01 19.24 -12.62
CA GLY A 107 -7.33 20.35 -13.28
C GLY A 107 -6.67 19.94 -14.59
N HIS A 108 -6.04 18.76 -14.61
CA HIS A 108 -5.38 18.20 -15.81
C HIS A 108 -6.34 17.42 -16.72
N PHE A 109 -7.28 16.69 -16.13
CA PHE A 109 -8.19 15.77 -16.84
C PHE A 109 -9.64 16.17 -16.60
N ARG A 110 -10.14 17.07 -17.46
CA ARG A 110 -11.47 17.70 -17.29
C ARG A 110 -12.64 16.87 -17.80
N SER A 111 -12.38 15.72 -18.42
CA SER A 111 -13.45 14.90 -19.01
C SER A 111 -14.11 14.00 -17.97
N LYS A 112 -15.42 13.82 -18.11
CA LYS A 112 -16.20 12.88 -17.28
C LYS A 112 -15.74 11.43 -17.47
N LEU A 113 -15.26 11.08 -18.66
CA LEU A 113 -14.73 9.74 -18.94
C LEU A 113 -13.43 9.49 -18.17
N ALA A 114 -12.53 10.47 -18.09
CA ALA A 114 -11.29 10.32 -17.33
C ALA A 114 -11.58 10.11 -15.83
N SER A 115 -12.56 10.83 -15.28
CA SER A 115 -12.92 10.69 -13.88
C SER A 115 -13.55 9.32 -13.56
N GLN A 116 -14.23 8.69 -14.52
CA GLN A 116 -14.84 7.35 -14.42
C GLN A 116 -13.87 6.20 -14.70
N ALA A 117 -12.79 6.45 -15.45
CA ALA A 117 -11.78 5.44 -15.75
C ALA A 117 -10.96 5.07 -14.51
N VAL A 118 -10.80 5.99 -13.56
CA VAL A 118 -10.04 5.77 -12.32
C VAL A 118 -10.94 5.11 -11.28
N GLN A 119 -10.63 3.87 -10.93
CA GLN A 119 -11.31 3.11 -9.88
C GLN A 119 -10.72 3.44 -8.50
N LEU A 120 -11.58 3.51 -7.48
CA LEU A 120 -11.12 3.58 -6.10
C LEU A 120 -10.63 2.18 -5.67
N TRP A 121 -9.37 2.09 -5.24
CA TRP A 121 -8.82 0.84 -4.72
C TRP A 121 -9.18 0.71 -3.24
N LEU A 122 -9.98 -0.29 -2.88
CA LEU A 122 -10.24 -0.64 -1.47
C LEU A 122 -9.91 -2.11 -1.25
N PRO A 123 -9.04 -2.44 -0.27
CA PRO A 123 -8.71 -3.83 0.02
C PRO A 123 -9.94 -4.56 0.59
N LYS A 124 -10.27 -5.72 0.03
CA LYS A 124 -11.47 -6.50 0.43
C LYS A 124 -11.40 -7.08 1.84
N TRP A 125 -10.23 -7.09 2.46
CA TRP A 125 -9.93 -7.78 3.71
C TRP A 125 -9.64 -6.83 4.88
N VAL A 126 -9.98 -5.55 4.74
CA VAL A 126 -9.78 -4.54 5.79
C VAL A 126 -11.10 -3.83 6.05
N SER A 127 -11.40 -3.57 7.33
CA SER A 127 -12.54 -2.76 7.74
C SER A 127 -12.19 -1.28 7.64
N GLY A 128 -12.69 -0.59 6.62
CA GLY A 128 -12.47 0.84 6.47
C GLY A 128 -12.68 1.36 5.06
N LEU A 129 -12.60 2.68 4.94
CA LEU A 129 -12.62 3.39 3.65
C LEU A 129 -11.25 3.99 3.30
N ASP A 130 -10.24 3.76 4.14
CA ASP A 130 -8.88 4.23 3.86
C ASP A 130 -8.16 3.18 2.98
N PRO A 131 -7.80 3.55 1.75
CA PRO A 131 -7.08 2.66 0.83
C PRO A 131 -5.60 2.51 1.19
N SER A 132 -5.11 3.10 2.28
CA SER A 132 -3.70 3.01 2.65
C SER A 132 -3.33 1.62 3.18
N GLY A 133 -2.08 1.21 2.94
CA GLY A 133 -1.54 -0.02 3.52
C GLY A 133 -1.56 -0.02 5.05
N ARG A 134 -1.61 1.16 5.69
CA ARG A 134 -1.53 1.33 7.16
C ARG A 134 -2.67 0.68 7.91
N GLN A 135 -3.82 0.50 7.27
CA GLN A 135 -4.93 -0.24 7.89
C GLN A 135 -4.62 -1.73 8.09
N SER A 136 -3.57 -2.28 7.45
CA SER A 136 -3.18 -3.67 7.63
C SER A 136 -2.52 -3.90 8.99
N GLN A 137 -3.22 -4.65 9.86
CA GLN A 137 -2.73 -5.04 11.19
C GLN A 137 -1.50 -5.98 11.16
N LEU A 138 -1.18 -6.56 9.99
CA LEU A 138 -0.03 -7.47 9.83
C LEU A 138 1.30 -6.78 10.14
N HIS A 139 1.39 -5.47 9.94
CA HIS A 139 2.63 -4.70 10.12
C HIS A 139 2.73 -4.00 11.48
N ALA A 140 1.67 -3.99 12.29
CA ALA A 140 1.66 -3.31 13.60
C ALA A 140 2.70 -3.89 14.59
N LYS A 141 3.11 -5.16 14.40
CA LYS A 141 4.07 -5.85 15.27
C LYS A 141 5.54 -5.61 14.90
N ALA A 142 5.84 -5.01 13.75
CA ALA A 142 7.23 -4.76 13.32
C ALA A 142 7.91 -3.61 14.08
N PHE A 143 7.12 -2.76 14.77
CA PHE A 143 7.62 -1.54 15.43
C PHE A 143 8.00 -1.70 16.92
N LYS A 144 8.01 -2.93 17.45
CA LYS A 144 8.61 -3.15 18.78
C LYS A 144 10.13 -3.24 18.64
N LYS A 145 10.80 -2.09 18.72
CA LYS A 145 12.16 -2.02 19.24
C LYS A 145 12.10 -1.77 20.74
#